data_AF-A0A1F5CJS4-F1
#
_entry.id   AF-A0A1F5CJS4-F1
#
_cell.length_a   1.000
_cell.length_b   1.000
_cell.length_c   1.000
_cell.angle_alpha   90.00
_cell.angle_beta   90.00
_cell.angle_gamma   90.00
#
_symmetry.space_group_name_H-M   'P 1'
#
loop_
_entity.id
_entity.type
_entity.pdbx_description
1 polymer ?
#
loop_
_entity_poly.entity_id
_entity_poly.type
_entity_poly.pdbx_seq_one_letter_code
_entity_poly.pdbx_strand_id
1 'polypeptide(L)' 'MTKLILKTIRIYQKIFSLDHGPLRGVFYFFGCRFYPTCSEYGYQAIEKHGLKKGAAKSILRILKCNPFYKGGIDPVGN' A
#
# COMPACT_ATOMS: atom_id res chain seq x y z
N MET A 1 -13.66 -12.19 -9.29
CA MET A 1 -13.30 -11.13 -10.25
C MET A 1 -12.13 -10.26 -9.79
N THR A 2 -12.11 -9.78 -8.53
CA THR A 2 -11.00 -8.96 -7.98
C THR A 2 -9.64 -9.65 -7.90
N LYS A 3 -9.58 -10.99 -7.76
CA LYS A 3 -8.32 -11.74 -7.68
C LYS A 3 -7.44 -11.66 -8.93
N LEU A 4 -8.04 -11.53 -10.12
CA LEU A 4 -7.27 -11.41 -11.37
C LEU A 4 -6.59 -10.04 -11.46
N ILE A 5 -7.32 -8.98 -11.12
CA ILE A 5 -6.80 -7.61 -11.04
C ILE A 5 -5.72 -7.50 -9.96
N LEU A 6 -5.95 -8.09 -8.79
CA LEU A 6 -4.96 -8.16 -7.72
C LEU A 6 -3.71 -8.93 -8.15
N LYS A 7 -3.83 -10.02 -8.93
CA LYS A 7 -2.65 -10.71 -9.48
C LYS A 7 -1.83 -9.79 -10.38
N THR A 8 -2.48 -9.03 -11.26
CA THR A 8 -1.80 -8.05 -12.12
C THR A 8 -1.12 -6.96 -11.31
N ILE A 9 -1.80 -6.43 -10.28
CA ILE A 9 -1.24 -5.44 -9.35
C ILE A 9 -0.03 -6.01 -8.62
N ARG A 10 -0.09 -7.26 -8.15
CA ARG A 10 1.02 -7.90 -7.42
C ARG A 10 2.23 -8.22 -8.32
N ILE A 11 1.97 -8.60 -9.57
CA ILE A 11 3.00 -8.81 -10.59
C ILE A 11 3.68 -7.48 -10.93
N TYR A 12 2.89 -6.42 -11.15
CA TYR A 12 3.42 -5.07 -11.31
C TYR A 12 4.20 -4.59 -10.08
N GLN A 13 3.69 -4.87 -8.87
CA GLN A 13 4.38 -4.53 -7.61
C GLN A 13 5.72 -5.27 -7.44
N LYS A 14 5.83 -6.51 -7.93
CA LYS A 14 7.07 -7.28 -7.87
C LYS A 14 8.09 -6.93 -8.95
N ILE A 15 7.64 -6.55 -10.14
CA ILE A 15 8.50 -6.31 -11.31
C ILE A 15 8.90 -4.84 -11.42
N PHE A 16 7.97 -3.92 -11.13
CA PHE A 16 8.12 -2.48 -11.39
C PHE A 16 8.02 -1.61 -10.12
N SER A 17 7.31 -2.03 -9.07
CA SER A 17 7.18 -1.18 -7.88
C SER A 17 8.44 -1.18 -7.01
N LEU A 18 8.83 0.04 -6.68
CA LEU A 18 10.00 0.43 -5.89
C LEU A 18 9.97 0.00 -4.41
N ASP A 19 8.92 -0.69 -3.95
CA ASP A 19 8.75 -1.13 -2.56
C ASP A 19 9.46 -2.47 -2.24
N HIS A 20 9.74 -3.31 -3.25
CA HIS A 20 10.41 -4.61 -3.09
C HIS A 20 11.58 -4.87 -4.07
N GLY A 21 11.79 -3.96 -5.04
CA GLY A 21 12.88 -4.05 -6.00
C GLY A 21 14.23 -3.53 -5.48
N PRO A 22 15.32 -3.66 -6.25
CA PRO A 22 16.68 -3.25 -5.88
C PRO A 22 16.84 -1.74 -5.61
N LEU A 23 15.86 -0.92 -6.00
CA LEU A 23 15.78 0.52 -5.74
C LEU A 23 15.18 0.89 -4.37
N ARG A 24 14.87 -0.09 -3.51
CA ARG A 24 14.32 0.11 -2.16
C ARG A 24 15.15 1.08 -1.29
N GLY A 25 16.44 1.22 -1.57
CA GLY A 25 17.34 2.14 -0.86
C GLY A 25 17.23 3.62 -1.27
N VAL A 26 16.71 3.93 -2.46
CA VAL A 26 16.71 5.30 -3.02
C VAL A 26 15.57 6.17 -2.45
N PHE A 27 14.45 5.55 -2.05
CA PHE A 27 13.26 6.24 -1.53
C PHE A 27 13.11 6.19 0.00
N TYR A 28 14.18 5.87 0.73
CA TYR A 28 14.16 5.81 2.20
C TYR A 28 13.91 7.19 2.85
N PHE A 29 14.16 8.29 2.14
CA PHE A 29 13.95 9.65 2.64
C PHE A 29 12.47 10.08 2.70
N PHE A 30 11.59 9.40 1.94
CA PHE A 30 10.12 9.57 1.95
C PHE A 30 9.40 8.24 2.24
N GLY A 31 9.99 7.41 3.12
CA GLY A 31 9.42 6.11 3.48
C GLY A 31 8.00 6.24 4.04
N CYS A 32 7.08 5.35 3.64
CA CYS A 32 5.73 5.33 4.19
C CYS A 32 5.83 5.14 5.72
N ARG A 33 5.18 6.04 6.46
CA ARG A 33 5.22 6.10 7.94
C ARG A 33 4.47 4.99 8.65
N PHE A 34 3.65 4.26 7.90
CA PHE A 34 2.82 3.21 8.43
C PHE A 34 3.34 1.84 8.02
N TYR A 35 3.17 0.87 8.91
CA TYR A 35 3.42 -0.54 8.62
C TYR A 35 2.09 -1.32 8.68
N PRO A 36 1.75 -2.15 7.67
CA PRO A 36 2.44 -2.28 6.38
C PRO A 36 2.40 -0.98 5.56
N THR A 37 3.25 -0.90 4.52
CA THR A 37 3.36 0.30 3.68
C THR A 37 2.03 0.65 3.01
N CYS A 38 1.93 1.88 2.52
CA CYS A 38 0.72 2.44 1.94
C CYS A 38 0.26 1.64 0.71
N SER A 39 1.22 1.14 -0.09
CA SER A 39 1.01 0.26 -1.25
C SER A 39 0.53 -1.14 -0.83
N GLU A 40 1.16 -1.73 0.19
CA GLU A 40 0.79 -3.04 0.72
C GLU A 40 -0.57 -3.01 1.42
N TYR A 41 -0.84 -1.96 2.21
CA TYR A 41 -2.14 -1.71 2.80
C TYR A 41 -3.22 -1.62 1.72
N GLY A 42 -2.94 -0.95 0.61
CA GLY A 42 -3.91 -0.82 -0.47
C GLY A 42 -4.20 -2.12 -1.19
N TYR A 43 -3.18 -2.95 -1.40
CA TYR A 43 -3.35 -4.32 -1.88
C TYR A 43 -4.27 -5.12 -0.95
N GLN A 44 -3.95 -5.16 0.34
CA GLN A 44 -4.72 -5.91 1.35
C GLN A 44 -6.14 -5.36 1.51
N ALA A 45 -6.32 -4.04 1.43
CA ALA A 45 -7.62 -3.40 1.55
C ALA A 45 -8.53 -3.73 0.34
N ILE A 46 -7.97 -3.76 -0.88
CA ILE A 46 -8.70 -4.15 -2.08
C ILE A 46 -9.00 -5.66 -2.07
N GLU A 47 -8.06 -6.49 -1.59
CA GLU A 47 -8.25 -7.93 -1.44
C GLU A 47 -9.39 -8.26 -0.48
N LYS A 48 -9.48 -7.54 0.63
CA LYS A 48 -10.42 -7.83 1.71
C LYS A 48 -11.78 -7.14 1.56
N HIS A 49 -11.78 -5.86 1.18
CA HIS A 49 -13.00 -5.02 1.13
C HIS A 49 -13.50 -4.79 -0.31
N GLY A 50 -12.79 -5.29 -1.32
CA GLY A 50 -13.08 -5.06 -2.74
C GLY A 50 -12.54 -3.71 -3.25
N LEU A 51 -12.57 -3.49 -4.57
CA LEU A 51 -11.90 -2.35 -5.21
C LEU A 51 -12.36 -0.98 -4.69
N LYS A 52 -13.67 -0.75 -4.60
CA LYS A 52 -14.22 0.57 -4.21
C LYS A 52 -13.88 0.92 -2.75
N LYS A 53 -14.20 0.04 -1.81
CA LYS A 53 -13.95 0.26 -0.37
C LYS A 53 -12.45 0.20 -0.05
N GLY A 54 -11.72 -0.72 -0.68
CA GLY A 54 -10.28 -0.85 -0.54
C GLY A 54 -9.53 0.39 -1.04
N ALA A 55 -9.88 0.90 -2.23
CA ALA A 55 -9.27 2.12 -2.77
C ALA A 55 -9.57 3.34 -1.87
N ALA A 56 -10.80 3.50 -1.39
CA ALA A 56 -11.15 4.57 -0.48
C ALA A 56 -10.31 4.53 0.82
N LYS A 57 -10.17 3.36 1.45
CA LYS A 57 -9.32 3.19 2.64
C LYS A 57 -7.84 3.49 2.35
N SER A 58 -7.35 3.10 1.17
CA SER A 58 -5.97 3.31 0.74
C SER A 58 -5.66 4.81 0.54
N ILE A 59 -6.54 5.52 -0.15
CA ILE A 59 -6.41 6.96 -0.41
C ILE A 59 -6.41 7.73 0.91
N LEU A 60 -7.35 7.42 1.82
CA LEU A 60 -7.40 8.03 3.15
C LEU A 60 -6.09 7.84 3.92
N ARG A 61 -5.44 6.68 3.77
CA ARG A 61 -4.16 6.41 4.43
C ARG A 61 -2.99 7.14 3.79
N ILE A 62 -2.97 7.26 2.46
CA ILE A 62 -1.96 8.05 1.73
C ILE A 62 -2.03 9.52 2.19
N LEU A 63 -3.22 10.09 2.33
CA LEU A 63 -3.42 11.45 2.85
C LEU A 63 -2.89 11.62 4.28
N LYS A 64 -3.00 10.58 5.12
CA LYS A 64 -2.42 10.55 6.47
C LYS A 64 -0.91 10.33 6.48
N CYS A 65 -0.31 9.86 5.39
CA CYS A 65 1.11 9.57 5.31
C CYS A 65 1.93 10.83 5.02
N ASN A 66 1.93 11.78 5.96
CA ASN A 66 2.64 13.06 5.86
C ASN A 66 3.63 13.28 7.03
N PRO A 67 4.63 14.18 6.89
CA PRO A 67 5.64 14.54 7.90
C PRO A 67 5.15 14.62 9.35
N PHE A 68 3.95 15.18 9.50
CA PHE A 68 3.36 15.63 10.74
C PHE A 68 2.52 14.54 11.42
N TYR A 69 2.31 13.39 10.77
CA TYR A 69 1.61 12.26 11.35
C TYR A 69 2.60 11.29 12.00
N LYS A 70 2.29 10.80 13.20
CA LYS A 70 3.20 9.99 14.04
C LYS A 70 3.52 8.61 13.44
N GLY A 71 2.88 8.21 12.34
CA GLY A 71 3.02 6.88 11.76
C GLY A 71 2.60 5.78 12.73
N GLY A 72 2.82 4.52 12.35
CA GLY A 72 2.56 3.38 13.23
C GLY A 72 2.11 2.10 12.52
N ILE A 73 1.83 1.07 13.31
CA ILE A 73 1.30 -0.21 12.80
C ILE A 73 -0.21 -0.07 12.66
N ASP A 74 -0.71 -0.11 11.43
CA ASP A 74 -2.15 -0.01 11.14
C ASP A 74 -2.49 -1.11 10.10
N PRO A 75 -2.82 -2.33 10.53
CA PRO A 75 -3.14 -3.42 9.62
C PRO A 75 -4.55 -3.24 9.02
N VAL A 76 -4.83 -3.88 7.88
CA VAL A 76 -6.19 -3.87 7.32
C VAL A 76 -7.12 -4.68 8.23
N GLY A 77 -7.92 -3.97 9.03
CA GLY A 77 -8.96 -4.54 9.89
C GLY A 77 -9.97 -5.40 9.11
N ASN A 78 -10.56 -6.40 9.79
CA ASN A 78 -11.65 -7.23 9.26
C ASN A 78 -12.88 -6.38 8.93
#